data_AF-A0A3S4EXU2-F1
#
_entry.id   AF-A0A3S4EXU2-F1
#
_cell.length_a   1.000
_cell.length_b   1.000
_cell.length_c   1.000
_cell.angle_alpha   90.00
_cell.angle_beta   90.00
_cell.angle_gamma   90.00
#
_symmetry.space_group_name_H-M   'P 1'
#
loop_
_entity.id
_entity.type
_entity.pdbx_description
1 polymer ?
#
loop_
_entity_poly.entity_id
_entity_poly.type
_entity_poly.pdbx_seq_one_letter_code
_entity_poly.pdbx_strand_id
1 'polypeptide(L)'
;MRRRTALHSQGFQKVPTPAAGNSTKQIANTEFVASSIAAIVDSAPAALDTLNELAAALGNDPNFATTMINALAGKQPLDNTLTNLSGKDIAGLLTYLGLGETINLAKNAVPATRRVNSKPLTGDITLWASDVGAISADAVGEITDNGTMASANTPGWWRVEVSNSDTVADFPTYPDGSKLYSYGYLFVEKIGEVWFQHYYAHMGANAKRQDWGTVPNTSRPWIVDYNTANKPTANDVQALPIAGGRLNGPLSIGTDNALGGNSIVLGDNDTGFKQNGDGVLDVYSNYTHVLRFIGNLVESMVSLKVNGNAVATGEVQAGNGTSRMAGNGDIFGNVWNGWLSTHLNNNLVADVQLGLAHQWLPGTMQVPGLTPPDM
;
A
#
# COMPACT_ATOMS: atom_id res chain seq x y z
N MET A 1 -135.04 86.19 -51.14
CA MET A 1 -134.52 84.88 -50.68
C MET A 1 -133.39 84.46 -51.60
N ARG A 2 -132.13 84.37 -51.13
CA ARG A 2 -131.11 83.41 -51.58
C ARG A 2 -130.00 83.38 -50.54
N ARG A 3 -129.96 82.28 -49.77
CA ARG A 3 -128.92 81.92 -48.78
C ARG A 3 -127.57 81.74 -49.46
N ARG A 4 -126.47 82.01 -48.75
CA ARG A 4 -125.23 81.25 -48.90
C ARG A 4 -124.78 80.76 -47.52
N THR A 5 -124.83 79.44 -47.39
CA THR A 5 -124.36 78.62 -46.29
C THR A 5 -122.84 78.66 -46.24
N ALA A 6 -122.26 78.66 -45.04
CA ALA A 6 -120.82 78.51 -44.83
C ALA A 6 -120.33 77.16 -45.36
N LEU A 7 -119.24 77.17 -46.14
CA LEU A 7 -118.59 75.97 -46.64
C LEU A 7 -117.64 75.43 -45.55
N HIS A 8 -118.01 74.32 -44.90
CA HIS A 8 -117.08 73.50 -44.13
C HIS A 8 -116.52 72.44 -45.08
N SER A 9 -115.27 72.59 -45.54
CA SER A 9 -114.55 71.52 -46.25
C SER A 9 -113.51 70.90 -45.32
N GLN A 10 -113.77 69.67 -44.89
CA GLN A 10 -112.86 68.78 -44.15
C GLN A 10 -111.79 68.18 -45.08
N GLY A 11 -110.98 69.04 -45.70
CA GLY A 11 -109.84 68.66 -46.55
C GLY A 11 -108.70 69.66 -46.37
N PHE A 12 -107.45 69.18 -46.45
CA PHE A 12 -106.21 69.95 -46.26
C PHE A 12 -106.29 71.32 -46.96
N GLN A 13 -106.39 72.39 -46.16
CA GLN A 13 -106.48 73.76 -46.66
C GLN A 13 -105.09 74.21 -47.10
N LYS A 14 -104.86 74.27 -48.42
CA LYS A 14 -103.61 74.80 -48.97
C LYS A 14 -103.64 76.32 -48.91
N VAL A 15 -102.93 76.90 -47.94
CA VAL A 15 -102.79 78.35 -47.79
C VAL A 15 -101.59 78.82 -48.64
N PRO A 16 -101.69 79.92 -49.42
CA PRO A 16 -100.58 80.42 -50.22
C PRO A 16 -99.35 80.73 -49.38
N THR A 17 -98.16 80.29 -49.82
CA THR A 17 -96.86 80.56 -49.18
C THR A 17 -96.54 82.05 -49.29
N PRO A 18 -96.42 82.78 -48.16
CA PRO A 18 -95.99 84.17 -48.20
C PRO A 18 -94.60 84.33 -48.83
N ALA A 19 -94.35 85.46 -49.48
CA ALA A 19 -93.02 85.82 -49.97
C ALA A 19 -92.04 86.04 -48.81
N ALA A 20 -90.76 85.78 -49.02
CA ALA A 20 -89.70 85.98 -48.03
C ALA A 20 -89.70 87.41 -47.46
N GLY A 21 -89.51 87.53 -46.14
CA GLY A 21 -89.53 88.83 -45.42
C GLY A 21 -90.93 89.40 -45.18
N ASN A 22 -92.01 88.69 -45.54
CA ASN A 22 -93.37 89.11 -45.23
C ASN A 22 -93.61 89.09 -43.71
N SER A 23 -93.97 90.25 -43.16
CA SER A 23 -94.17 90.49 -41.72
C SER A 23 -95.63 90.76 -41.35
N THR A 24 -96.57 90.42 -42.25
CA THR A 24 -98.00 90.56 -41.98
C THR A 24 -98.48 89.45 -41.03
N LYS A 25 -99.69 89.61 -40.47
CA LYS A 25 -100.30 88.63 -39.56
C LYS A 25 -100.91 87.41 -40.26
N GLN A 26 -100.55 87.16 -41.51
CA GLN A 26 -101.02 85.98 -42.26
C GLN A 26 -100.51 84.70 -41.58
N ILE A 27 -101.30 83.62 -41.62
CA ILE A 27 -100.87 82.32 -41.10
C ILE A 27 -99.68 81.83 -41.94
N ALA A 28 -98.51 81.69 -41.31
CA ALA A 28 -97.34 81.09 -41.94
C ALA A 28 -97.62 79.63 -42.25
N ASN A 29 -97.36 79.21 -43.48
CA ASN A 29 -97.42 77.81 -43.83
C ASN A 29 -96.05 77.14 -43.63
N THR A 30 -96.03 75.81 -43.67
CA THR A 30 -94.84 75.00 -43.38
C THR A 30 -93.66 75.33 -44.31
N GLU A 31 -93.96 75.64 -45.57
CA GLU A 31 -92.95 75.99 -46.58
C GLU A 31 -92.27 77.34 -46.26
N PHE A 32 -93.02 78.34 -45.79
CA PHE A 32 -92.44 79.63 -45.37
C PHE A 32 -91.52 79.49 -44.15
N VAL A 33 -91.93 78.72 -43.14
CA VAL A 33 -91.10 78.47 -41.94
C VAL A 33 -89.84 77.69 -42.32
N ALA A 34 -89.95 76.65 -43.14
CA ALA A 34 -88.80 75.90 -43.64
C ALA A 34 -87.83 76.79 -44.43
N SER A 35 -88.35 77.69 -45.27
CA SER A 35 -87.52 78.63 -46.04
C SER A 35 -86.81 79.67 -45.16
N SER A 36 -87.44 80.14 -44.09
CA SER A 36 -86.84 81.12 -43.16
C SER A 36 -85.76 80.49 -42.29
N ILE A 37 -85.94 79.23 -41.88
CA ILE A 37 -84.90 78.45 -41.18
C ILE A 37 -83.73 78.18 -42.13
N ALA A 38 -84.01 77.76 -43.36
CA ALA A 38 -82.99 77.57 -44.39
C ALA A 38 -82.18 78.85 -44.62
N ALA A 39 -82.82 80.03 -44.68
CA ALA A 39 -82.11 81.31 -44.84
C ALA A 39 -81.20 81.68 -43.65
N ILE A 40 -81.58 81.35 -42.41
CA ILE A 40 -80.73 81.55 -41.23
C ILE A 40 -79.53 80.60 -41.27
N VAL A 41 -79.76 79.34 -41.65
CA VAL A 41 -78.71 78.32 -41.82
C VAL A 41 -77.77 78.67 -42.98
N ASP A 42 -78.30 79.19 -44.09
CA ASP A 42 -77.58 79.68 -45.28
C ASP A 42 -76.78 80.97 -45.05
N SER A 43 -76.98 81.65 -43.92
CA SER A 43 -76.12 82.76 -43.49
C SER A 43 -74.87 82.34 -42.71
N ALA A 44 -74.83 81.11 -42.18
CA ALA A 44 -73.68 80.49 -41.51
C ALA A 44 -73.02 79.25 -42.19
N PRO A 45 -73.14 78.95 -43.51
CA PRO A 45 -72.59 77.74 -44.14
C PRO A 45 -71.09 77.64 -43.95
N ALA A 46 -70.33 78.71 -44.24
CA ALA A 46 -68.88 78.64 -44.23
C ALA A 46 -68.30 78.37 -42.83
N ALA A 47 -68.90 78.92 -41.78
CA ALA A 47 -68.42 78.72 -40.40
C ALA A 47 -68.79 77.33 -39.86
N LEU A 48 -70.00 76.83 -40.16
CA LEU A 48 -70.40 75.47 -39.76
C LEU A 48 -69.64 74.41 -40.56
N ASP A 49 -69.37 74.67 -41.84
CA ASP A 49 -68.49 73.85 -42.67
C ASP A 49 -67.08 73.81 -42.08
N THR A 50 -66.51 74.97 -41.69
CA THR A 50 -65.21 75.02 -41.00
C THR A 50 -65.19 74.20 -39.70
N LEU A 51 -66.27 74.25 -38.89
CA LEU A 51 -66.33 73.46 -37.65
C LEU A 51 -66.47 71.96 -37.92
N ASN A 52 -67.22 71.57 -38.95
CA ASN A 52 -67.33 70.18 -39.40
C ASN A 52 -66.01 69.66 -39.99
N GLU A 53 -65.32 70.49 -40.77
CA GLU A 53 -63.98 70.22 -41.30
C GLU A 53 -62.96 70.04 -40.17
N LEU A 54 -62.99 70.87 -39.13
CA LEU A 54 -62.12 70.73 -37.96
C LEU A 54 -62.43 69.46 -37.15
N ALA A 55 -63.71 69.13 -36.93
CA ALA A 55 -64.10 67.90 -36.26
C ALA A 55 -63.65 66.65 -37.05
N ALA A 56 -63.83 66.68 -38.37
CA ALA A 56 -63.36 65.62 -39.27
C ALA A 56 -61.82 65.53 -39.30
N ALA A 57 -61.11 66.66 -39.30
CA ALA A 57 -59.65 66.72 -39.26
C ALA A 57 -59.07 66.14 -37.95
N LEU A 58 -59.82 66.22 -36.84
CA LEU A 58 -59.51 65.56 -35.57
C LEU A 58 -60.09 64.14 -35.46
N GLY A 59 -60.58 63.57 -36.56
CA GLY A 59 -61.07 62.20 -36.63
C GLY A 59 -62.42 61.95 -35.97
N ASN A 60 -63.22 62.98 -35.72
CA ASN A 60 -64.47 62.92 -34.96
C ASN A 60 -64.31 62.27 -33.57
N ASP A 61 -63.14 62.39 -32.93
CA ASP A 61 -62.83 61.76 -31.65
C ASP A 61 -63.39 62.57 -30.46
N PRO A 62 -64.42 62.08 -29.75
CA PRO A 62 -64.99 62.77 -28.59
C PRO A 62 -64.00 62.87 -27.41
N ASN A 63 -62.97 62.03 -27.38
CA ASN A 63 -61.96 61.96 -26.34
C ASN A 63 -60.56 62.32 -26.86
N PHE A 64 -60.46 63.16 -27.89
CA PHE A 64 -59.20 63.52 -28.54
C PHE A 64 -58.05 63.80 -27.56
N ALA A 65 -58.30 64.55 -26.48
CA ALA A 65 -57.31 64.83 -25.45
C ALA A 65 -56.77 63.55 -24.76
N THR A 66 -57.65 62.61 -24.39
CA THR A 66 -57.28 61.33 -23.78
C THR A 66 -56.55 60.43 -24.78
N THR A 67 -57.03 60.38 -26.03
CA THR A 67 -56.37 59.62 -27.11
C THR A 67 -54.94 60.11 -27.33
N MET A 68 -54.75 61.43 -27.38
CA MET A 68 -53.43 62.04 -27.51
C MET A 68 -52.55 61.79 -26.27
N ILE A 69 -53.10 61.86 -25.05
CA ILE A 69 -52.36 61.53 -23.83
C ILE A 69 -51.89 60.06 -23.85
N ASN A 70 -52.75 59.12 -24.26
CA ASN A 70 -52.39 57.71 -24.35
C ASN A 70 -51.30 57.46 -25.41
N ALA A 71 -51.40 58.12 -26.57
CA ALA A 71 -50.38 58.06 -27.61
C ALA A 71 -49.03 58.64 -27.15
N LEU A 72 -49.05 59.72 -26.37
CA LEU A 72 -47.86 60.33 -25.77
C LEU A 72 -47.29 59.48 -24.63
N ALA A 73 -48.13 58.81 -23.83
CA ALA A 73 -47.69 57.92 -22.75
C ALA A 73 -46.95 56.67 -23.26
N GLY A 74 -47.21 56.25 -24.51
CA GLY A 74 -46.45 55.18 -25.17
C GLY A 74 -45.08 55.63 -25.71
N LYS A 75 -44.77 56.93 -25.69
CA LYS A 75 -43.43 57.42 -26.05
C LYS A 75 -42.45 57.10 -24.93
N GLN A 76 -41.21 56.82 -25.33
CA GLN A 76 -40.10 56.63 -24.41
C GLN A 76 -39.92 57.90 -23.53
N PRO A 77 -39.70 57.77 -22.21
CA PRO A 77 -39.41 58.92 -21.35
C PRO A 77 -38.18 59.69 -21.84
N LEU A 78 -38.18 61.00 -21.62
CA LEU A 78 -37.00 61.82 -21.87
C LEU A 78 -35.91 61.47 -20.86
N ASP A 79 -35.02 60.55 -21.25
CA ASP A 79 -33.87 60.12 -20.49
C ASP A 79 -32.64 60.11 -21.40
N ASN A 80 -31.52 60.62 -20.89
CA ASN A 80 -30.31 60.81 -21.70
C ASN A 80 -29.72 59.48 -22.19
N THR A 81 -29.78 58.42 -21.37
CA THR A 81 -29.25 57.10 -21.73
C THR A 81 -30.13 56.45 -22.80
N LEU A 82 -31.43 56.46 -22.56
CA LEU A 82 -32.47 55.97 -23.46
C LEU A 82 -32.46 56.68 -24.82
N THR A 83 -32.31 58.01 -24.81
CA THR A 83 -32.15 58.83 -26.02
C THR A 83 -30.89 58.42 -26.78
N ASN A 84 -29.75 58.30 -26.09
CA ASN A 84 -28.49 57.86 -26.68
C ASN A 84 -28.58 56.45 -27.27
N LEU A 85 -29.30 55.52 -26.64
CA LEU A 85 -29.46 54.14 -27.11
C LEU A 85 -30.41 54.02 -28.31
N SER A 86 -31.53 54.74 -28.28
CA SER A 86 -32.64 54.60 -29.25
C SER A 86 -32.26 54.88 -30.71
N GLY A 87 -31.24 55.70 -30.96
CA GLY A 87 -30.76 56.03 -32.30
C GLY A 87 -29.51 55.25 -32.75
N LYS A 88 -29.02 54.29 -31.97
CA LYS A 88 -27.79 53.55 -32.27
C LYS A 88 -28.10 52.22 -32.96
N ASP A 89 -27.26 51.90 -33.94
CA ASP A 89 -27.15 50.53 -34.47
C ASP A 89 -26.32 49.65 -33.52
N ILE A 90 -26.18 48.37 -33.86
CA ILE A 90 -25.41 47.41 -33.04
C ILE A 90 -23.98 47.90 -32.81
N ALA A 91 -23.33 48.48 -33.83
CA ALA A 91 -21.97 49.00 -33.71
C ALA A 91 -21.91 50.18 -32.72
N GLY A 92 -22.83 51.13 -32.85
CA GLY A 92 -22.93 52.29 -31.95
C GLY A 92 -23.21 51.89 -30.50
N LEU A 93 -24.01 50.84 -30.26
CA LEU A 93 -24.26 50.29 -28.93
C LEU A 93 -22.99 49.69 -28.32
N LEU A 94 -22.24 48.89 -29.08
CA LEU A 94 -20.97 48.31 -28.62
C LEU A 94 -19.94 49.39 -28.26
N THR A 95 -19.91 50.50 -29.01
CA THR A 95 -19.08 51.67 -28.68
C THR A 95 -19.57 52.39 -27.43
N TYR A 96 -20.88 52.61 -27.29
CA TYR A 96 -21.46 53.31 -26.13
C TYR A 96 -21.20 52.56 -24.81
N LEU A 97 -21.26 51.23 -24.85
CA LEU A 97 -21.00 50.37 -23.69
C LEU A 97 -19.50 50.07 -23.47
N GLY A 98 -18.60 50.57 -24.33
CA GLY A 98 -17.16 50.29 -24.23
C GLY A 98 -16.77 48.84 -24.53
N LEU A 99 -17.63 48.06 -25.18
CA LEU A 99 -17.42 46.63 -25.43
C LEU A 99 -16.46 46.34 -26.60
N GLY A 100 -16.13 47.35 -27.41
CA GLY A 100 -15.26 47.19 -28.58
C GLY A 100 -13.87 46.67 -28.24
N GLU A 101 -13.22 47.24 -27.22
CA GLU A 101 -11.88 46.81 -26.78
C GLU A 101 -11.92 45.41 -26.17
N THR A 102 -12.90 45.15 -25.30
CA THR A 102 -13.12 43.82 -24.70
C THR A 102 -13.31 42.74 -25.76
N ILE A 103 -14.11 43.00 -26.80
CA ILE A 103 -14.30 42.06 -27.92
C ILE A 103 -12.98 41.82 -28.66
N ASN A 104 -12.18 42.87 -28.90
CA ASN A 104 -10.92 42.76 -29.60
C ASN A 104 -9.86 41.98 -28.81
N LEU A 105 -9.79 42.20 -27.49
CA LEU A 105 -8.90 41.44 -26.60
C LEU A 105 -9.36 39.97 -26.46
N ALA A 106 -10.67 39.72 -26.41
CA ALA A 106 -11.22 38.37 -26.29
C ALA A 106 -11.04 37.50 -27.54
N LYS A 107 -11.07 38.10 -28.75
CA LYS A 107 -10.94 37.39 -30.04
C LYS A 107 -9.68 36.52 -30.16
N ASN A 108 -8.64 36.77 -29.36
CA ASN A 108 -7.40 35.96 -29.33
C ASN A 108 -6.89 35.69 -27.92
N ALA A 109 -7.76 35.66 -26.90
CA ALA A 109 -7.34 35.46 -25.51
C ALA A 109 -6.57 34.14 -25.30
N VAL A 110 -6.85 33.13 -26.13
CA VAL A 110 -5.99 31.96 -26.32
C VAL A 110 -5.49 32.00 -27.77
N PRO A 111 -4.31 32.58 -28.04
CA PRO A 111 -3.76 32.59 -29.39
C PRO A 111 -3.53 31.16 -29.87
N ALA A 112 -3.80 30.86 -31.14
CA ALA A 112 -3.53 29.55 -31.74
C ALA A 112 -2.02 29.17 -31.68
N THR A 113 -1.15 30.16 -31.49
CA THR A 113 0.29 29.98 -31.28
C THR A 113 0.67 29.58 -29.86
N ARG A 114 -0.24 29.70 -28.88
CA ARG A 114 0.03 29.26 -27.51
C ARG A 114 0.10 27.75 -27.47
N ARG A 115 1.19 27.24 -26.92
CA ARG A 115 1.46 25.81 -26.82
C ARG A 115 1.67 25.37 -25.38
N VAL A 116 1.31 24.13 -25.09
CA VAL A 116 1.77 23.35 -23.92
C VAL A 116 2.61 22.21 -24.47
N ASN A 117 3.89 22.19 -24.14
CA ASN A 117 4.87 21.18 -24.59
C ASN A 117 4.74 20.89 -26.11
N SER A 118 4.82 21.97 -26.90
CA SER A 118 4.70 21.97 -28.38
C SER A 118 3.32 21.64 -28.96
N LYS A 119 2.29 21.38 -28.15
CA LYS A 119 0.91 21.16 -28.61
C LYS A 119 0.09 22.47 -28.58
N PRO A 120 -0.52 22.89 -29.69
CA PRO A 120 -1.30 24.12 -29.75
C PRO A 120 -2.59 24.00 -28.93
N LEU A 121 -2.97 25.08 -28.23
CA LEU A 121 -4.22 25.17 -27.45
C LEU A 121 -5.42 25.56 -28.33
N THR A 122 -5.66 24.81 -29.41
CA THR A 122 -6.82 25.02 -30.30
C THR A 122 -8.03 24.15 -29.93
N GLY A 123 -7.90 23.29 -28.91
CA GLY A 123 -8.90 22.36 -28.40
C GLY A 123 -8.32 21.52 -27.25
N ASP A 124 -8.93 20.38 -26.96
CA ASP A 124 -8.38 19.43 -25.99
C ASP A 124 -7.03 18.90 -26.45
N ILE A 125 -6.09 18.79 -25.51
CA ILE A 125 -4.75 18.25 -25.76
C ILE A 125 -4.53 17.00 -24.92
N THR A 126 -4.07 15.93 -25.56
CA THR A 126 -3.53 14.76 -24.85
C THR A 126 -2.04 14.98 -24.65
N LEU A 127 -1.52 14.79 -23.43
CA LEU A 127 -0.09 14.77 -23.14
C LEU A 127 0.37 13.33 -22.88
N TRP A 128 1.51 12.97 -23.44
CA TRP A 128 2.20 11.71 -23.17
C TRP A 128 3.30 11.94 -22.12
N ALA A 129 3.79 10.87 -21.50
CA ALA A 129 4.86 10.96 -20.51
C ALA A 129 6.11 11.68 -21.07
N SER A 130 6.42 11.45 -22.35
CA SER A 130 7.50 12.13 -23.08
C SER A 130 7.30 13.65 -23.20
N ASP A 131 6.05 14.12 -23.22
CA ASP A 131 5.77 15.55 -23.33
C ASP A 131 6.17 16.28 -22.04
N VAL A 132 6.15 15.60 -20.88
CA VAL A 132 6.39 16.20 -19.55
C VAL A 132 7.64 15.68 -18.83
N GLY A 133 8.45 14.84 -19.50
CA GLY A 133 9.62 14.22 -18.89
C GLY A 133 9.28 13.17 -17.81
N ALA A 134 8.08 12.62 -17.85
CA ALA A 134 7.67 11.53 -16.96
C ALA A 134 8.09 10.17 -17.52
N ILE A 135 8.13 9.16 -16.66
CA ILE A 135 8.29 7.77 -17.07
C ILE A 135 6.95 7.27 -17.62
N SER A 136 6.98 6.66 -18.81
CA SER A 136 5.81 6.06 -19.44
C SER A 136 5.28 4.87 -18.63
N ALA A 137 3.94 4.71 -18.58
CA ALA A 137 3.31 3.48 -18.09
C ALA A 137 3.51 2.32 -19.08
N ASP A 138 3.62 2.64 -20.37
CA ASP A 138 3.96 1.69 -21.41
C ASP A 138 5.47 1.44 -21.44
N ALA A 139 5.84 0.22 -21.84
CA ALA A 139 7.24 -0.11 -22.02
C ALA A 139 7.86 0.73 -23.16
N VAL A 140 9.07 1.23 -22.93
CA VAL A 140 9.82 2.04 -23.91
C VAL A 140 10.54 1.17 -24.95
N GLY A 141 10.57 -0.14 -24.74
CA GLY A 141 11.12 -1.12 -25.67
C GLY A 141 10.91 -2.55 -25.20
N GLU A 142 11.39 -3.49 -26.00
CA GLU A 142 11.23 -4.93 -25.80
C GLU A 142 12.55 -5.66 -26.04
N ILE A 143 12.83 -6.67 -25.22
CA ILE A 143 13.95 -7.60 -25.36
C ILE A 143 13.36 -8.97 -25.72
N THR A 144 13.78 -9.52 -26.85
CA THR A 144 13.34 -10.82 -27.39
C THR A 144 14.52 -11.74 -27.65
N ASP A 145 14.25 -12.94 -28.17
CA ASP A 145 15.27 -13.92 -28.53
C ASP A 145 16.33 -13.35 -29.49
N ASN A 146 17.58 -13.74 -29.30
CA ASN A 146 18.79 -13.25 -30.01
C ASN A 146 19.13 -11.77 -29.76
N GLY A 147 18.42 -11.09 -28.85
CA GLY A 147 18.75 -9.76 -28.37
C GLY A 147 19.83 -9.76 -27.27
N THR A 148 19.94 -8.62 -26.57
CA THR A 148 20.78 -8.50 -25.36
C THR A 148 20.02 -7.69 -24.32
N MET A 149 20.28 -7.92 -23.04
CA MET A 149 19.75 -7.06 -21.98
C MET A 149 20.39 -5.66 -22.06
N ALA A 150 21.66 -5.58 -22.51
CA ALA A 150 22.37 -4.32 -22.73
C ALA A 150 21.78 -3.43 -23.85
N SER A 151 20.97 -3.99 -24.77
CA SER A 151 20.34 -3.16 -25.82
C SER A 151 19.28 -2.20 -25.28
N ALA A 152 18.83 -2.41 -24.03
CA ALA A 152 17.93 -1.50 -23.34
C ALA A 152 18.65 -0.21 -22.93
N ASN A 153 18.85 0.68 -23.91
CA ASN A 153 19.67 1.89 -23.83
C ASN A 153 18.85 3.18 -23.68
N THR A 154 17.58 3.06 -23.31
CA THR A 154 16.67 4.19 -23.05
C THR A 154 16.11 4.04 -21.63
N PRO A 155 16.20 5.07 -20.76
CA PRO A 155 15.62 5.02 -19.42
C PRO A 155 14.12 4.74 -19.45
N GLY A 156 13.65 3.89 -18.53
CA GLY A 156 12.25 3.48 -18.44
C GLY A 156 12.08 1.96 -18.27
N TRP A 157 10.85 1.50 -18.42
CA TRP A 157 10.48 0.08 -18.34
C TRP A 157 10.59 -0.58 -19.71
N TRP A 158 11.23 -1.73 -19.76
CA TRP A 158 11.34 -2.58 -20.95
C TRP A 158 10.62 -3.90 -20.70
N ARG A 159 9.91 -4.40 -21.70
CA ARG A 159 9.39 -5.77 -21.66
C ARG A 159 10.52 -6.75 -21.96
N VAL A 160 10.53 -7.87 -21.25
CA VAL A 160 11.43 -8.98 -21.54
C VAL A 160 10.54 -10.16 -21.93
N GLU A 161 10.49 -10.44 -23.24
CA GLU A 161 9.68 -11.47 -23.88
C GLU A 161 10.61 -12.49 -24.54
N VAL A 162 11.53 -13.04 -23.75
CA VAL A 162 12.55 -13.98 -24.22
C VAL A 162 12.02 -15.40 -24.04
N SER A 163 11.76 -16.09 -25.16
CA SER A 163 11.26 -17.47 -25.17
C SER A 163 12.39 -18.48 -24.97
N ASN A 164 13.61 -18.15 -25.40
CA ASN A 164 14.82 -18.94 -25.19
C ASN A 164 15.96 -18.06 -24.67
N SER A 165 16.21 -18.09 -23.36
CA SER A 165 17.23 -17.26 -22.69
C SER A 165 18.67 -17.60 -23.08
N ASP A 166 18.93 -18.78 -23.66
CA ASP A 166 20.26 -19.12 -24.18
C ASP A 166 20.64 -18.29 -25.42
N THR A 167 19.66 -17.72 -26.11
CA THR A 167 19.89 -16.83 -27.27
C THR A 167 20.30 -15.42 -26.86
N VAL A 168 20.13 -15.06 -25.57
CA VAL A 168 20.46 -13.74 -25.04
C VAL A 168 21.76 -13.84 -24.24
N ALA A 169 22.87 -13.46 -24.87
CA ALA A 169 24.22 -13.74 -24.37
C ALA A 169 24.48 -13.21 -22.95
N ASP A 170 23.94 -12.03 -22.63
CA ASP A 170 24.11 -11.37 -21.35
C ASP A 170 22.89 -11.52 -20.43
N PHE A 171 22.06 -12.55 -20.64
CA PHE A 171 20.91 -12.82 -19.79
C PHE A 171 21.36 -13.24 -18.36
N PRO A 172 20.71 -12.75 -17.29
CA PRO A 172 21.08 -13.09 -15.92
C PRO A 172 21.09 -14.59 -15.63
N THR A 173 22.13 -15.04 -14.90
CA THR A 173 22.30 -16.42 -14.44
C THR A 173 22.42 -16.49 -12.93
N TYR A 174 21.87 -17.54 -12.34
CA TYR A 174 22.21 -17.96 -10.99
C TYR A 174 23.69 -18.36 -10.88
N PRO A 175 24.24 -18.45 -9.66
CA PRO A 175 25.65 -18.84 -9.46
C PRO A 175 26.02 -20.22 -10.02
N ASP A 176 25.05 -21.12 -10.19
CA ASP A 176 25.24 -22.45 -10.80
C ASP A 176 25.25 -22.41 -12.35
N GLY A 177 25.07 -21.23 -12.95
CA GLY A 177 25.03 -21.01 -14.39
C GLY A 177 23.63 -21.13 -15.02
N SER A 178 22.63 -21.60 -14.29
CA SER A 178 21.26 -21.67 -14.79
C SER A 178 20.68 -20.27 -14.99
N LYS A 179 19.89 -20.07 -16.06
CA LYS A 179 19.29 -18.77 -16.38
C LYS A 179 18.11 -18.48 -15.46
N LEU A 180 17.88 -17.20 -15.16
CA LEU A 180 16.63 -16.76 -14.54
C LEU A 180 15.45 -17.03 -15.48
N TYR A 181 14.24 -17.11 -14.92
CA TYR A 181 13.02 -17.19 -15.73
C TYR A 181 12.97 -16.02 -16.72
N SER A 182 12.68 -16.30 -17.99
CA SER A 182 13.05 -15.44 -19.11
C SER A 182 12.00 -14.40 -19.52
N TYR A 183 10.80 -14.47 -18.95
CA TYR A 183 9.78 -13.42 -19.10
C TYR A 183 9.78 -12.51 -17.87
N GLY A 184 9.64 -11.20 -18.11
CA GLY A 184 9.68 -10.21 -17.05
C GLY A 184 9.65 -8.78 -17.56
N TYR A 185 10.17 -7.88 -16.74
CA TYR A 185 10.44 -6.50 -17.11
C TYR A 185 11.81 -6.07 -16.64
N LEU A 186 12.42 -5.17 -17.40
CA LEU A 186 13.70 -4.56 -17.08
C LEU A 186 13.47 -3.07 -16.84
N PHE A 187 13.85 -2.58 -15.66
CA PHE A 187 13.93 -1.16 -15.40
C PHE A 187 15.32 -0.65 -15.72
N VAL A 188 15.39 0.43 -16.51
CA VAL A 188 16.65 1.08 -16.90
C VAL A 188 16.66 2.51 -16.38
N GLU A 189 17.74 2.87 -15.69
CA GLU A 189 17.99 4.23 -15.23
C GLU A 189 19.37 4.70 -15.69
N LYS A 190 19.48 6.00 -15.96
CA LYS A 190 20.73 6.66 -16.35
C LYS A 190 20.98 7.87 -15.48
N ILE A 191 22.14 7.91 -14.81
CA ILE A 191 22.60 9.06 -14.00
C ILE A 191 24.00 9.44 -14.47
N GLY A 192 24.12 10.55 -15.21
CA GLY A 192 25.37 10.91 -15.87
C GLY A 192 25.80 9.82 -16.88
N GLU A 193 26.96 9.21 -16.64
CA GLU A 193 27.48 8.09 -17.44
C GLU A 193 27.20 6.71 -16.81
N VAL A 194 26.47 6.67 -15.69
CA VAL A 194 26.13 5.42 -14.99
C VAL A 194 24.81 4.87 -15.52
N TRP A 195 24.79 3.59 -15.87
CA TRP A 195 23.61 2.84 -16.28
C TRP A 195 23.26 1.80 -15.24
N PHE A 196 22.02 1.83 -14.77
CA PHE A 196 21.45 0.82 -13.89
C PHE A 196 20.42 0.01 -14.67
N GLN A 197 20.53 -1.31 -14.58
CA GLN A 197 19.60 -2.25 -15.18
C GLN A 197 19.10 -3.19 -14.08
N HIS A 198 17.80 -3.17 -13.81
CA HIS A 198 17.15 -4.03 -12.82
C HIS A 198 16.13 -4.94 -13.49
N TYR A 199 16.45 -6.22 -13.56
CA TYR A 199 15.58 -7.24 -14.14
C TYR A 199 14.71 -7.89 -13.07
N TYR A 200 13.41 -7.92 -13.33
CA TYR A 200 12.39 -8.54 -12.51
C TYR A 200 11.73 -9.65 -13.32
N ALA A 201 12.12 -10.89 -13.03
CA ALA A 201 11.50 -12.05 -13.66
C ALA A 201 10.07 -12.27 -13.13
N HIS A 202 9.15 -12.75 -13.97
CA HIS A 202 7.77 -13.04 -13.55
C HIS A 202 7.66 -14.07 -12.41
N MET A 203 8.67 -14.91 -12.21
CA MET A 203 8.73 -15.86 -11.09
C MET A 203 9.39 -15.29 -9.82
N GLY A 204 9.60 -13.97 -9.75
CA GLY A 204 10.05 -13.26 -8.55
C GLY A 204 11.56 -13.18 -8.35
N ALA A 205 12.36 -13.78 -9.25
CA ALA A 205 13.81 -13.61 -9.23
C ALA A 205 14.19 -12.21 -9.71
N ASN A 206 15.15 -11.59 -9.03
CA ASN A 206 15.62 -10.24 -9.34
C ASN A 206 17.11 -10.25 -9.63
N ALA A 207 17.53 -9.54 -10.67
CA ALA A 207 18.93 -9.36 -11.02
C ALA A 207 19.23 -7.88 -11.29
N LYS A 208 20.41 -7.42 -10.90
CA LYS A 208 20.86 -6.04 -11.13
C LYS A 208 22.23 -6.01 -11.77
N ARG A 209 22.42 -5.06 -12.67
CA ARG A 209 23.72 -4.76 -13.27
C ARG A 209 23.90 -3.25 -13.32
N GLN A 210 25.11 -2.81 -13.00
CA GLN A 210 25.53 -1.42 -13.10
C GLN A 210 26.79 -1.34 -13.95
N ASP A 211 26.78 -0.47 -14.95
CA ASP A 211 27.92 -0.20 -15.83
C ASP A 211 28.08 1.29 -16.09
N TRP A 212 29.20 1.67 -16.71
CA TRP A 212 29.54 3.04 -17.07
C TRP A 212 29.75 3.17 -18.59
N GLY A 213 29.30 4.27 -19.18
CA GLY A 213 29.57 4.62 -20.57
C GLY A 213 28.45 5.37 -21.29
N THR A 214 28.61 5.55 -22.60
CA THR A 214 27.61 6.22 -23.45
C THR A 214 26.34 5.36 -23.64
N VAL A 215 26.47 4.04 -23.55
CA VAL A 215 25.40 3.03 -23.61
C VAL A 215 25.65 1.93 -22.55
N PRO A 216 24.61 1.18 -22.15
CA PRO A 216 24.80 -0.01 -21.31
C PRO A 216 25.76 -1.00 -21.98
N ASN A 217 26.54 -1.71 -21.17
CA ASN A 217 27.46 -2.75 -21.64
C ASN A 217 27.46 -3.93 -20.67
N THR A 218 28.36 -4.89 -20.86
CA THR A 218 28.40 -6.15 -20.11
C THR A 218 29.70 -6.30 -19.32
N SER A 219 30.40 -5.20 -19.01
CA SER A 219 31.69 -5.23 -18.33
C SER A 219 31.55 -5.71 -16.88
N ARG A 220 30.39 -5.49 -16.26
CA ARG A 220 30.03 -6.05 -14.96
C ARG A 220 29.05 -7.21 -15.10
N PRO A 221 29.17 -8.25 -14.27
CA PRO A 221 28.20 -9.33 -14.24
C PRO A 221 26.89 -8.87 -13.60
N TRP A 222 25.84 -9.64 -13.85
CA TRP A 222 24.60 -9.52 -13.08
C TRP A 222 24.80 -9.99 -11.64
N ILE A 223 24.22 -9.26 -10.71
CA ILE A 223 24.07 -9.67 -9.31
C ILE A 223 22.63 -10.14 -9.12
N VAL A 224 22.46 -11.41 -8.77
CA VAL A 224 21.16 -12.03 -8.53
C VAL A 224 20.90 -12.12 -7.03
N ASP A 225 19.73 -11.66 -6.59
CA ASP A 225 19.38 -11.73 -5.17
C ASP A 225 19.21 -13.17 -4.68
N TYR A 226 19.50 -13.39 -3.40
CA TYR A 226 19.10 -14.63 -2.75
C TYR A 226 17.57 -14.74 -2.66
N ASN A 227 17.05 -15.93 -2.92
CA ASN A 227 15.62 -16.25 -2.91
C ASN A 227 15.43 -17.77 -2.70
N THR A 228 14.22 -18.27 -2.89
CA THR A 228 13.91 -19.70 -2.70
C THR A 228 14.58 -20.62 -3.72
N ALA A 229 14.93 -20.14 -4.92
CA ALA A 229 15.69 -20.87 -5.92
C ALA A 229 17.21 -20.66 -5.76
N ASN A 230 17.64 -19.45 -5.43
CA ASN A 230 19.03 -19.09 -5.15
C ASN A 230 19.24 -18.92 -3.66
N LYS A 231 19.39 -20.02 -2.92
CA LYS A 231 19.62 -19.95 -1.47
C LYS A 231 21.11 -19.74 -1.20
N PRO A 232 21.48 -18.98 -0.15
CA PRO A 232 22.86 -19.00 0.31
C PRO A 232 23.23 -20.42 0.74
N THR A 233 24.44 -20.84 0.40
CA THR A 233 25.02 -22.10 0.86
C THR A 233 25.49 -21.98 2.31
N ALA A 234 25.74 -23.12 2.96
CA ALA A 234 26.31 -23.12 4.31
C ALA A 234 27.64 -22.34 4.36
N ASN A 235 28.45 -22.41 3.29
CA ASN A 235 29.69 -21.64 3.17
C ASN A 235 29.44 -20.13 3.12
N ASP A 236 28.41 -19.68 2.39
CA ASP A 236 28.08 -18.25 2.26
C ASP A 236 27.70 -17.61 3.61
N VAL A 237 27.16 -18.41 4.54
CA VAL A 237 26.76 -17.96 5.87
C VAL A 237 27.65 -18.49 7.00
N GLN A 238 28.80 -19.09 6.66
CA GLN A 238 29.74 -19.69 7.62
C GLN A 238 29.08 -20.71 8.58
N ALA A 239 28.08 -21.45 8.09
CA ALA A 239 27.41 -22.53 8.80
C ALA A 239 27.99 -23.90 8.41
N LEU A 240 27.68 -24.92 9.22
CA LEU A 240 27.89 -26.31 8.82
C LEU A 240 26.79 -26.76 7.84
N PRO A 241 27.11 -27.58 6.82
CA PRO A 241 26.11 -28.21 5.95
C PRO A 241 25.21 -29.20 6.72
N ILE A 242 24.06 -29.55 6.11
CA ILE A 242 23.12 -30.53 6.69
C ILE A 242 23.72 -31.94 6.84
N ALA A 243 24.70 -32.29 6.01
CA ALA A 243 25.44 -33.54 6.11
C ALA A 243 26.44 -33.56 7.30
N GLY A 244 26.49 -32.48 8.08
CA GLY A 244 27.53 -32.25 9.08
C GLY A 244 28.81 -31.72 8.44
N GLY A 245 29.82 -31.52 9.29
CA GLY A 245 31.12 -31.04 8.87
C GLY A 245 32.08 -30.94 10.05
N ARG A 246 33.28 -30.43 9.79
CA ARG A 246 34.29 -30.20 10.82
C ARG A 246 34.20 -28.77 11.33
N LEU A 247 34.05 -28.60 12.64
CA LEU A 247 34.34 -27.34 13.30
C LEU A 247 35.86 -27.20 13.44
N ASN A 248 36.42 -26.16 12.84
CA ASN A 248 37.84 -25.81 13.01
C ASN A 248 37.97 -24.86 14.21
N GLY A 249 37.93 -25.43 15.41
CA GLY A 249 38.04 -24.69 16.67
C GLY A 249 37.20 -25.28 17.80
N PRO A 250 37.29 -24.71 19.00
CA PRO A 250 36.45 -25.10 20.12
C PRO A 250 34.97 -24.75 19.89
N LEU A 251 34.08 -25.50 20.54
CA LEU A 251 32.68 -25.13 20.71
C LEU A 251 32.48 -24.56 22.12
N SER A 252 31.72 -23.47 22.23
CA SER A 252 31.41 -22.84 23.51
C SER A 252 29.91 -22.62 23.63
N ILE A 253 29.36 -22.87 24.81
CA ILE A 253 27.94 -22.65 25.10
C ILE A 253 27.83 -21.66 26.24
N GLY A 254 27.39 -20.44 25.93
CA GLY A 254 27.12 -19.38 26.91
C GLY A 254 28.33 -18.56 27.39
N THR A 255 29.50 -18.75 26.78
CA THR A 255 30.79 -18.17 27.23
C THR A 255 31.87 -18.36 26.16
N ASP A 256 33.04 -17.73 26.31
CA ASP A 256 34.22 -18.02 25.50
C ASP A 256 34.91 -19.32 25.96
N ASN A 257 35.67 -19.99 25.09
CA ASN A 257 36.39 -21.21 25.46
C ASN A 257 37.84 -20.89 25.87
N ALA A 258 38.14 -21.05 27.17
CA ALA A 258 39.48 -20.93 27.73
C ALA A 258 40.21 -22.28 27.88
N LEU A 259 39.52 -23.41 27.69
CA LEU A 259 40.17 -24.73 27.62
C LEU A 259 41.05 -24.86 26.37
N GLY A 260 40.67 -24.22 25.27
CA GLY A 260 41.37 -24.22 23.98
C GLY A 260 41.37 -25.57 23.27
N GLY A 261 41.98 -25.62 22.07
CA GLY A 261 42.07 -26.83 21.25
C GLY A 261 40.71 -27.43 20.89
N ASN A 262 40.66 -28.75 20.74
CA ASN A 262 39.42 -29.50 20.47
C ASN A 262 38.65 -29.70 21.79
N SER A 263 37.82 -28.73 22.15
CA SER A 263 37.05 -28.77 23.40
C SER A 263 35.65 -28.22 23.26
N ILE A 264 34.81 -28.58 24.23
CA ILE A 264 33.47 -28.06 24.45
C ILE A 264 33.44 -27.47 25.86
N VAL A 265 33.12 -26.19 26.01
CA VAL A 265 32.89 -25.54 27.33
C VAL A 265 31.41 -25.21 27.53
N LEU A 266 30.96 -25.28 28.79
CA LEU A 266 29.55 -25.22 29.16
C LEU A 266 29.31 -24.23 30.32
N GLY A 267 28.68 -23.09 30.05
CA GLY A 267 28.20 -22.16 31.08
C GLY A 267 29.26 -21.27 31.75
N ASP A 268 30.53 -21.68 31.75
CA ASP A 268 31.71 -20.89 32.08
C ASP A 268 32.85 -21.21 31.08
N ASN A 269 33.94 -20.44 31.11
CA ASN A 269 34.99 -20.57 30.08
C ASN A 269 35.97 -21.73 30.30
N ASP A 270 35.87 -22.48 31.40
CA ASP A 270 36.87 -23.45 31.82
C ASP A 270 36.32 -24.76 32.43
N THR A 271 35.01 -25.00 32.31
CA THR A 271 34.35 -26.27 32.61
C THR A 271 33.85 -26.92 31.32
N GLY A 272 34.16 -28.20 31.13
CA GLY A 272 33.73 -28.94 29.94
C GLY A 272 34.55 -30.18 29.60
N PHE A 273 34.64 -30.49 28.31
CA PHE A 273 35.32 -31.66 27.77
C PHE A 273 36.42 -31.24 26.80
N LYS A 274 37.58 -31.90 26.85
CA LYS A 274 38.71 -31.61 25.98
C LYS A 274 39.36 -32.88 25.48
N GLN A 275 39.56 -32.98 24.17
CA GLN A 275 40.40 -34.03 23.58
C GLN A 275 41.88 -33.66 23.80
N ASN A 276 42.63 -34.55 24.44
CA ASN A 276 44.06 -34.37 24.74
C ASN A 276 44.95 -35.41 24.05
N GLY A 277 44.51 -35.89 22.89
CA GLY A 277 45.19 -36.90 22.09
C GLY A 277 44.20 -37.86 21.44
N ASP A 278 44.72 -38.76 20.61
CA ASP A 278 43.90 -39.85 20.06
C ASP A 278 43.42 -40.76 21.20
N GLY A 279 42.11 -41.01 21.26
CA GLY A 279 41.47 -41.81 22.31
C GLY A 279 41.52 -41.25 23.74
N VAL A 280 41.97 -40.00 23.95
CA VAL A 280 42.05 -39.37 25.28
C VAL A 280 41.02 -38.25 25.40
N LEU A 281 39.99 -38.47 26.22
CA LEU A 281 38.96 -37.48 26.55
C LEU A 281 39.05 -37.08 28.02
N ASP A 282 39.35 -35.80 28.26
CA ASP A 282 39.47 -35.24 29.61
C ASP A 282 38.25 -34.39 29.95
N VAL A 283 37.83 -34.45 31.20
CA VAL A 283 36.76 -33.63 31.81
C VAL A 283 37.41 -32.57 32.69
N TYR A 284 37.03 -31.32 32.46
CA TYR A 284 37.50 -30.16 33.22
C TYR A 284 36.35 -29.53 34.00
N SER A 285 36.67 -29.02 35.20
CA SER A 285 35.79 -28.14 35.95
C SER A 285 36.61 -27.02 36.57
N ASN A 286 36.26 -25.76 36.28
CA ASN A 286 36.98 -24.58 36.75
C ASN A 286 38.50 -24.72 36.54
N TYR A 287 38.88 -25.01 35.28
CA TYR A 287 40.25 -25.24 34.80
C TYR A 287 40.98 -26.47 35.39
N THR A 288 40.31 -27.25 36.23
CA THR A 288 40.88 -28.44 36.87
C THR A 288 40.52 -29.68 36.07
N HIS A 289 41.52 -30.47 35.68
CA HIS A 289 41.31 -31.80 35.09
C HIS A 289 40.82 -32.75 36.18
N VAL A 290 39.59 -33.24 36.09
CA VAL A 290 38.96 -34.05 37.16
C VAL A 290 38.88 -35.54 36.81
N LEU A 291 38.63 -35.87 35.54
CA LEU A 291 38.49 -37.24 35.05
C LEU A 291 39.06 -37.38 33.64
N ARG A 292 39.70 -38.51 33.36
CA ARG A 292 40.16 -38.90 32.03
C ARG A 292 39.57 -40.23 31.61
N PHE A 293 39.08 -40.30 30.38
CA PHE A 293 38.67 -41.51 29.70
C PHE A 293 39.72 -41.88 28.66
N ILE A 294 40.28 -43.08 28.78
CA ILE A 294 41.14 -43.72 27.79
C ILE A 294 40.58 -45.10 27.45
N GLY A 295 41.04 -45.69 26.33
CA GLY A 295 40.42 -46.90 25.77
C GLY A 295 40.29 -48.11 26.72
N ASN A 296 41.10 -48.18 27.79
CA ASN A 296 41.14 -49.30 28.73
C ASN A 296 40.91 -48.92 30.21
N LEU A 297 40.84 -47.63 30.56
CA LEU A 297 40.72 -47.17 31.94
C LEU A 297 40.01 -45.82 32.02
N VAL A 298 39.38 -45.55 33.18
CA VAL A 298 38.97 -44.21 33.59
C VAL A 298 39.83 -43.80 34.78
N GLU A 299 40.52 -42.66 34.65
CA GLU A 299 41.41 -42.13 35.68
C GLU A 299 40.75 -40.94 36.38
N SER A 300 40.62 -41.03 37.71
CA SER A 300 40.19 -39.90 38.53
C SER A 300 41.41 -39.12 39.01
N MET A 301 41.48 -37.84 38.66
CA MET A 301 42.58 -36.94 39.07
C MET A 301 42.30 -36.26 40.42
N VAL A 302 41.04 -36.38 40.88
CA VAL A 302 40.55 -35.92 42.18
C VAL A 302 39.93 -37.10 42.94
N SER A 303 39.60 -36.90 44.22
CA SER A 303 38.92 -37.91 45.02
C SER A 303 37.59 -38.31 44.39
N LEU A 304 37.41 -39.61 44.14
CA LEU A 304 36.15 -40.16 43.63
C LEU A 304 35.20 -40.45 44.80
N LYS A 305 34.08 -39.72 44.86
CA LYS A 305 32.97 -40.02 45.77
C LYS A 305 31.85 -40.70 45.00
N VAL A 306 31.49 -41.92 45.41
CA VAL A 306 30.31 -42.63 44.90
C VAL A 306 29.18 -42.48 45.92
N ASN A 307 28.11 -41.77 45.56
CA ASN A 307 26.95 -41.58 46.46
C ASN A 307 26.07 -42.84 46.57
N GLY A 308 26.14 -43.73 45.57
CA GLY A 308 25.45 -45.03 45.55
C GLY A 308 26.41 -46.21 45.79
N ASN A 309 26.13 -47.33 45.15
CA ASN A 309 26.97 -48.53 45.25
C ASN A 309 28.11 -48.51 44.22
N ALA A 310 29.30 -48.93 44.63
CA ALA A 310 30.39 -49.28 43.73
C ALA A 310 30.40 -50.81 43.54
N VAL A 311 30.21 -51.28 42.31
CA VAL A 311 30.22 -52.71 41.97
C VAL A 311 31.40 -52.99 41.07
N ALA A 312 32.28 -53.90 41.48
CA ALA A 312 33.40 -54.37 40.68
C ALA A 312 33.15 -55.82 40.24
N THR A 313 33.38 -56.11 38.96
CA THR A 313 33.36 -57.48 38.42
C THR A 313 34.72 -58.17 38.55
N GLY A 314 35.78 -57.38 38.75
CA GLY A 314 37.11 -57.83 39.12
C GLY A 314 37.43 -57.47 40.57
N GLU A 315 38.72 -57.43 40.88
CA GLU A 315 39.20 -57.05 42.20
C GLU A 315 39.12 -55.54 42.42
N VAL A 316 38.84 -55.13 43.66
CA VAL A 316 39.04 -53.73 44.09
C VAL A 316 40.45 -53.62 44.64
N GLN A 317 41.31 -52.85 43.98
CA GLN A 317 42.73 -52.79 44.29
C GLN A 317 43.17 -51.41 44.80
N ALA A 318 44.20 -51.40 45.65
CA ALA A 318 44.87 -50.21 46.16
C ALA A 318 46.40 -50.41 46.21
N GLY A 319 47.15 -49.30 46.18
CA GLY A 319 48.62 -49.33 46.24
C GLY A 319 49.26 -50.06 45.06
N ASN A 320 48.73 -49.88 43.84
CA ASN A 320 49.19 -50.60 42.64
C ASN A 320 49.10 -52.14 42.78
N GLY A 321 48.00 -52.62 43.41
CA GLY A 321 47.72 -54.04 43.58
C GLY A 321 48.29 -54.68 44.86
N THR A 322 48.99 -53.92 45.71
CA THR A 322 49.54 -54.45 46.99
C THR A 322 48.47 -54.79 48.02
N SER A 323 47.29 -54.20 47.91
CA SER A 323 46.11 -54.54 48.70
C SER A 323 44.94 -54.72 47.75
N ARG A 324 44.18 -55.80 47.89
CA ARG A 324 43.07 -56.09 46.99
C ARG A 324 41.97 -56.91 47.64
N MET A 325 40.73 -56.60 47.29
CA MET A 325 39.54 -57.36 47.67
C MET A 325 39.12 -58.23 46.48
N ALA A 326 39.05 -59.54 46.70
CA ALA A 326 38.62 -60.51 45.70
C ALA A 326 37.09 -60.66 45.66
N GLY A 327 36.57 -61.24 44.58
CA GLY A 327 35.12 -61.42 44.37
C GLY A 327 34.43 -62.36 45.36
N ASN A 328 35.19 -63.14 46.14
CA ASN A 328 34.70 -63.97 47.24
C ASN A 328 34.65 -63.21 48.59
N GLY A 329 35.00 -61.92 48.61
CA GLY A 329 35.10 -61.12 49.83
C GLY A 329 36.41 -61.27 50.62
N ASP A 330 37.36 -62.08 50.15
CA ASP A 330 38.67 -62.21 50.79
C ASP A 330 39.56 -61.00 50.48
N ILE A 331 40.47 -60.68 51.40
CA ILE A 331 41.33 -59.50 51.32
C ILE A 331 42.79 -59.96 51.30
N PHE A 332 43.52 -59.61 50.25
CA PHE A 332 44.94 -59.86 50.14
C PHE A 332 45.74 -58.61 50.51
N GLY A 333 46.84 -58.78 51.23
CA GLY A 333 47.78 -57.70 51.47
C GLY A 333 49.01 -58.08 52.30
N ASN A 334 50.02 -57.22 52.28
CA ASN A 334 51.30 -57.44 52.99
C ASN A 334 51.13 -57.56 54.51
N VAL A 335 50.13 -56.90 55.10
CA VAL A 335 49.84 -56.99 56.55
C VAL A 335 49.51 -58.43 56.96
N TRP A 336 48.95 -59.22 56.05
CA TRP A 336 48.56 -60.61 56.28
C TRP A 336 49.60 -61.61 55.79
N ASN A 337 50.68 -61.16 55.13
CA ASN A 337 51.60 -61.99 54.34
C ASN A 337 50.85 -62.91 53.35
N GLY A 338 49.77 -62.42 52.74
CA GLY A 338 48.92 -63.22 51.85
C GLY A 338 47.44 -62.85 51.97
N TRP A 339 46.59 -63.87 51.93
CA TRP A 339 45.14 -63.75 52.10
C TRP A 339 44.75 -63.67 53.58
N LEU A 340 43.82 -62.78 53.93
CA LEU A 340 43.30 -62.62 55.28
C LEU A 340 42.73 -63.93 55.83
N SER A 341 41.98 -64.68 55.01
CA SER A 341 41.46 -66.00 55.39
C SER A 341 42.54 -66.97 55.88
N THR A 342 43.69 -67.02 55.19
CA THR A 342 44.83 -67.87 55.56
C THR A 342 45.49 -67.37 56.85
N HIS A 343 45.63 -66.05 56.99
CA HIS A 343 46.17 -65.45 58.21
C HIS A 343 45.32 -65.79 59.43
N LEU A 344 43.99 -65.65 59.34
CA LEU A 344 43.08 -65.98 60.44
C LEU A 344 43.12 -67.47 60.79
N ASN A 345 43.10 -68.36 59.79
CA ASN A 345 43.19 -69.82 60.01
C ASN A 345 44.49 -70.24 60.73
N ASN A 346 45.60 -69.55 60.46
CA ASN A 346 46.90 -69.90 61.03
C ASN A 346 47.18 -69.24 62.39
N ASN A 347 46.47 -68.15 62.73
CA ASN A 347 46.82 -67.30 63.88
C ASN A 347 45.68 -67.14 64.90
N LEU A 348 44.48 -67.65 64.63
CA LEU A 348 43.33 -67.60 65.55
C LEU A 348 42.73 -69.00 65.76
N VAL A 349 42.06 -69.21 66.91
CA VAL A 349 41.34 -70.45 67.21
C VAL A 349 40.02 -70.46 66.43
N ALA A 350 39.84 -71.43 65.53
CA ALA A 350 38.74 -71.49 64.58
C ALA A 350 37.35 -71.62 65.23
N ASP A 351 37.26 -72.35 66.33
CA ASP A 351 36.14 -72.43 67.27
C ASP A 351 36.56 -73.36 68.42
N VAL A 352 36.08 -73.14 69.65
CA VAL A 352 36.23 -74.14 70.73
C VAL A 352 35.17 -75.22 70.52
N GLN A 353 35.50 -76.25 69.75
CA GLN A 353 34.73 -77.50 69.79
C GLN A 353 34.98 -78.19 71.13
N LEU A 354 34.04 -78.08 72.07
CA LEU A 354 33.96 -79.06 73.16
C LEU A 354 33.65 -80.40 72.48
N GLY A 355 34.65 -81.30 72.42
CA GLY A 355 34.65 -82.47 71.55
C GLY A 355 33.44 -83.41 71.70
N LEU A 356 33.34 -84.38 70.78
CA LEU A 356 32.31 -85.43 70.77
C LEU A 356 32.44 -86.40 71.96
N ALA A 357 32.12 -85.96 73.19
CA ALA A 357 31.89 -86.84 74.34
C ALA A 357 31.22 -86.10 75.52
N HIS A 358 29.89 -86.14 75.57
CA HIS A 358 29.20 -86.40 76.83
C HIS A 358 28.00 -87.29 76.53
N GLN A 359 28.28 -88.53 76.10
CA GLN A 359 27.32 -89.60 76.34
C GLN A 359 27.18 -89.71 77.86
N TRP A 360 25.99 -89.39 78.36
CA TRP A 360 25.61 -89.71 79.72
C TRP A 360 25.58 -91.24 79.83
N LEU A 361 26.65 -91.85 80.31
CA LEU A 361 26.65 -93.26 80.72
C LEU A 361 26.01 -93.33 82.11
N PRO A 362 24.83 -93.93 82.28
CA PRO A 362 24.25 -94.15 83.59
C PRO A 362 25.12 -95.16 84.34
N GLY A 363 25.71 -94.73 85.46
CA GLY A 363 26.33 -95.63 86.43
C GLY A 363 27.82 -95.82 86.25
N THR A 364 28.60 -94.92 86.84
CA THR A 364 29.69 -95.19 87.79
C THR A 364 30.30 -93.85 88.18
N MET A 365 29.58 -93.06 88.98
CA MET A 365 30.17 -91.95 89.71
C MET A 365 30.73 -92.54 91.01
N GLN A 366 31.97 -93.03 90.96
CA GLN A 366 32.69 -93.34 92.20
C GLN A 366 33.11 -91.99 92.80
N VAL A 367 32.37 -91.54 93.80
CA VAL A 367 32.72 -90.38 94.63
C VAL A 367 33.77 -90.85 95.65
N PRO A 368 35.05 -90.44 95.56
CA PRO A 368 36.00 -90.74 96.60
C PRO A 368 35.77 -89.72 97.72
N GLY A 369 35.22 -90.15 98.86
CA GLY A 369 35.17 -89.30 100.05
C GLY A 369 33.97 -89.39 100.98
N LEU A 370 33.15 -90.44 100.92
CA LEU A 370 32.17 -90.71 101.99
C LEU A 370 32.30 -92.17 102.45
N THR A 371 33.04 -92.39 103.53
CA THR A 371 32.90 -93.58 104.37
C THR A 371 31.59 -93.49 105.14
N PRO A 372 30.77 -94.54 105.21
CA PRO A 372 29.53 -94.55 105.98
C PRO A 372 29.82 -94.67 107.49
N PRO A 373 28.99 -94.12 108.38
CA PRO A 373 28.96 -94.55 109.76
C PRO A 373 28.06 -95.78 109.92
N ASP A 374 28.59 -96.81 110.58
CA ASP A 374 27.78 -97.86 111.22
C ASP A 374 27.07 -97.26 112.45
N MET A 375 25.76 -97.56 112.55
CA MET A 375 24.80 -97.25 113.63
C MET A 375 24.34 -95.79 113.80
#